data_AF-A0A918Y276-F1
#
_entry.id   AF-A0A918Y276-F1
#
_cell.length_a   1.000
_cell.length_b   1.000
_cell.length_c   1.000
_cell.angle_alpha   90.00
_cell.angle_beta   90.00
_cell.angle_gamma   90.00
#
_symmetry.space_group_name_H-M   'P 1'
#
loop_
_entity.id
_entity.type
_entity.pdbx_description
1 polymer ?
#
loop_
_entity_poly.entity_id
_entity_poly.type
_entity_poly.pdbx_seq_one_letter_code
_entity_poly.pdbx_strand_id
1 'polypeptide(L)' 'MYEMCAGVERHGGALVWHVMAKNTATTLCGTRLDRQVDGVNAQRAGHCSTCMALFGKLMTAPPVAGAPAATDH' A
#
# COMPACT_ATOMS: atom_id res chain seq x y z
N MET A 1 -1.04 3.71 -9.28
CA MET A 1 -2.36 3.84 -8.61
C MET A 1 -2.40 2.82 -7.48
N TYR A 2 -2.84 3.20 -6.29
CA TYR A 2 -2.89 2.32 -5.12
C TYR A 2 -4.35 1.94 -4.83
N GLU A 3 -4.57 0.76 -4.28
CA GLU A 3 -5.87 0.24 -3.86
C GLU A 3 -5.82 -0.22 -2.41
N MET A 4 -6.98 -0.24 -1.75
CA MET A 4 -7.12 -0.76 -0.39
C MET A 4 -7.70 -2.17 -0.46
N CYS A 5 -6.97 -3.12 0.10
CA CYS A 5 -7.37 -4.52 0.18
C CYS A 5 -7.42 -4.94 1.64
N ALA A 6 -8.50 -5.58 2.05
CA ALA A 6 -8.59 -6.18 3.36
C ALA A 6 -7.87 -7.53 3.41
N GLY A 7 -7.10 -7.75 4.46
CA GLY A 7 -6.34 -8.97 4.65
C GLY A 7 -5.89 -9.16 6.09
N VAL A 8 -5.43 -10.37 6.38
CA VAL A 8 -4.93 -10.73 7.70
C VAL A 8 -3.51 -10.22 7.86
N GLU A 9 -3.22 -9.51 8.95
CA GLU A 9 -1.86 -9.06 9.23
C GLU A 9 -0.95 -10.23 9.61
N ARG A 10 0.33 -10.15 9.19
CA ARG A 10 1.33 -11.20 9.43
C ARG A 10 1.62 -11.46 10.92
N HIS A 11 1.57 -10.43 11.76
CA HIS A 11 2.04 -10.50 13.15
C HIS A 11 0.93 -10.65 14.20
N GLY A 12 -0.34 -10.62 13.79
CA GLY A 12 -1.46 -10.56 14.74
C GLY A 12 -2.69 -11.38 14.35
N GLY A 13 -2.77 -11.89 13.12
CA GLY A 13 -3.98 -12.62 12.68
C GLY A 13 -5.23 -11.74 12.56
N ALA A 14 -5.13 -10.45 12.86
CA ALA A 14 -6.22 -9.50 12.79
C ALA A 14 -6.49 -9.12 11.33
N LEU A 15 -7.78 -9.00 11.00
CA LEU A 15 -8.21 -8.43 9.74
C LEU A 15 -7.92 -6.93 9.77
N VAL A 16 -7.18 -6.43 8.79
CA VAL A 16 -6.85 -5.02 8.63
C VAL A 16 -6.89 -4.60 7.16
N TRP A 17 -7.05 -3.31 6.93
CA TRP A 17 -6.91 -2.71 5.60
C TRP A 17 -5.44 -2.48 5.27
N HIS A 18 -5.01 -3.06 4.17
CA HIS A 18 -3.70 -2.85 3.59
C HIS A 18 -3.78 -1.99 2.34
N VAL A 19 -2.75 -1.19 2.12
CA VAL A 19 -2.56 -0.48 0.86
C VAL A 19 -1.70 -1.35 -0.06
N MET A 20 -2.17 -1.55 -1.28
CA MET A 20 -1.52 -2.34 -2.33
C MET A 20 -1.34 -1.48 -3.58
N ALA A 21 -0.24 -1.65 -4.31
CA ALA A 21 -0.13 -1.02 -5.62
C ALA A 21 -0.93 -1.86 -6.64
N LYS A 22 -1.68 -1.19 -7.52
CA LYS A 22 -2.61 -1.79 -8.50
C LYS A 22 -1.98 -2.79 -9.50
N ASN A 23 -0.67 -3.05 -9.39
CA ASN A 23 0.07 -3.97 -10.24
C ASN A 23 0.97 -4.93 -9.44
N THR A 24 0.73 -5.08 -8.14
CA THR A 24 1.53 -5.93 -7.25
C THR A 24 0.60 -6.76 -6.39
N ALA A 25 0.91 -8.05 -6.20
CA ALA A 25 0.21 -8.91 -5.24
C ALA A 25 0.71 -8.72 -3.79
N THR A 26 1.58 -7.74 -3.56
CA THR A 26 2.25 -7.47 -2.29
C THR A 26 1.78 -6.12 -1.77
N THR A 27 1.39 -6.08 -0.50
CA THR A 27 1.02 -4.83 0.17
C THR A 27 2.27 -3.99 0.44
N LEU A 28 2.08 -2.69 0.73
CA LEU A 28 3.21 -1.81 1.07
C LEU A 28 4.00 -2.28 2.30
N CYS A 29 3.38 -2.99 3.24
CA CYS A 29 4.08 -3.56 4.39
C CYS A 29 4.81 -4.89 4.09
N GLY A 30 4.77 -5.38 2.84
CA GLY A 30 5.46 -6.59 2.40
C GLY A 30 4.65 -7.88 2.57
N THR A 31 3.39 -7.79 3.02
CA THR A 31 2.51 -8.97 3.13
C THR A 31 1.92 -9.32 1.77
N ARG A 32 2.01 -10.58 1.38
CA ARG A 32 1.27 -11.11 0.22
C ARG A 32 -0.14 -11.48 0.67
N LEU A 33 -1.15 -10.86 0.06
CA LEU A 33 -2.54 -11.23 0.32
C LEU A 33 -2.94 -12.33 -0.66
N ASP A 34 -2.92 -13.58 -0.19
CA ASP A 34 -3.31 -14.74 -1.01
C ASP A 34 -4.85 -14.80 -1.21
N ARG A 35 -5.59 -14.23 -0.25
CA ARG A 35 -7.06 -14.14 -0.28
C ARG A 35 -7.48 -12.75 0.17
N GLN A 36 -8.00 -11.95 -0.76
CA GLN A 36 -8.69 -10.71 -0.40
C GLN A 36 -9.96 -11.10 0.35
N VAL A 37 -10.13 -10.57 1.56
CA VAL A 37 -11.34 -10.79 2.36
C VAL A 37 -12.39 -9.78 1.92
N ASP A 38 -13.65 -10.22 1.79
CA ASP A 38 -14.77 -9.34 1.46
C ASP A 38 -14.79 -8.10 2.36
N GLY A 39 -14.87 -6.92 1.71
CA GLY A 39 -14.81 -5.62 2.38
C GLY A 39 -15.89 -5.39 3.44
N VAL A 40 -16.95 -6.21 3.45
CA VAL A 40 -18.01 -6.19 4.47
C VAL A 40 -17.47 -6.61 5.84
N ASN A 41 -16.66 -7.68 5.91
CA ASN A 41 -16.06 -8.11 7.18
C ASN A 41 -14.96 -7.15 7.64
N ALA A 42 -14.30 -6.50 6.69
CA ALA A 42 -13.24 -5.55 6.96
C ALA A 42 -13.76 -4.13 7.26
N GLN A 43 -15.03 -3.83 7.08
CA GLN A 43 -15.54 -2.46 7.30
C GLN A 43 -15.31 -1.95 8.74
N ARG A 44 -15.23 -2.87 9.72
CA ARG A 44 -14.89 -2.56 11.12
C ARG A 44 -13.41 -2.75 11.45
N ALA A 45 -12.61 -3.23 10.51
CA ALA A 45 -11.19 -3.46 10.68
C ALA A 45 -10.39 -2.16 10.67
N GLY A 46 -9.32 -2.13 11.47
CA GLY A 46 -8.35 -1.03 11.45
C GLY A 46 -7.52 -1.01 10.17
N HIS A 47 -6.78 0.07 9.96
CA HIS A 47 -5.82 0.17 8.86
C HIS A 47 -4.43 -0.25 9.34
N CYS A 48 -3.68 -0.94 8.49
CA CYS A 48 -2.28 -1.25 8.77
C CYS A 48 -1.47 0.06 8.83
N SER A 49 -0.95 0.38 10.02
CA SER A 49 -0.21 1.62 10.27
C SER A 49 1.03 1.75 9.39
N THR A 50 1.75 0.64 9.13
CA THR A 50 2.89 0.61 8.21
C THR A 50 2.48 0.93 6.77
N CYS A 51 1.39 0.35 6.28
CA CYS A 51 0.87 0.66 4.94
C CYS A 51 0.49 2.13 4.81
N MET A 52 -0.19 2.68 5.82
CA MET A 52 -0.58 4.09 5.83
C MET A 52 0.62 5.04 5.91
N ALA A 53 1.63 4.72 6.71
CA ALA A 53 2.85 5.53 6.82
C ALA A 53 3.63 5.55 5.50
N LEU A 54 3.77 4.39 4.82
CA LEU A 54 4.43 4.30 3.53
C LEU A 54 3.63 5.01 2.43
N PHE A 55 2.31 4.84 2.43
CA PHE A 55 1.43 5.56 1.51
C PHE A 55 1.54 7.07 1.69
N GLY A 56 1.56 7.56 2.93
CA GLY A 56 1.78 8.97 3.25
C GLY A 56 3.10 9.49 2.66
N LYS A 57 4.20 8.76 2.83
CA LYS A 57 5.51 9.10 2.22
C LYS A 57 5.43 9.16 0.69
N LEU A 58 4.72 8.24 0.05
CA LEU A 58 4.56 8.21 -1.41
C LEU A 58 3.71 9.37 -1.93
N MET A 59 2.71 9.81 -1.16
CA MET A 59 1.86 10.96 -1.50
C MET A 59 2.53 12.30 -1.19
N THR A 60 3.46 12.33 -0.23
CA THR A 60 4.22 13.54 0.15
C THR A 60 5.52 13.66 -0.63
N ALA A 61 5.93 12.60 -1.34
CA ALA A 61 7.05 12.66 -2.26
C ALA A 61 6.72 13.70 -3.35
N PRO A 62 7.55 14.73 -3.54
CA PRO A 62 7.38 15.59 -4.69
C PRO A 62 7.43 14.72 -5.95
N PRO A 63 6.63 15.03 -7.00
CA PRO A 63 6.84 14.38 -8.28
C PRO A 63 8.30 14.59 -8.63
N VAL A 64 9.02 13.51 -8.93
CA VAL A 64 10.42 13.59 -9.34
C VAL A 64 10.49 14.33 -10.68
N ALA A 65 10.42 15.66 -10.64
CA ALA A 65 10.93 16.53 -11.66
C ALA A 65 12.46 16.41 -11.56
N GLY A 66 12.99 15.35 -12.16
CA GLY A 66 14.36 14.93 -11.95
C GLY A 66 14.81 13.87 -12.92
N ALA A 67 14.43 13.98 -14.19
CA ALA A 67 15.36 13.60 -15.24
C ALA A 67 16.24 14.83 -15.50
N PRO A 68 17.54 14.82 -15.19
CA PRO A 68 18.46 15.79 -15.78
C PRO A 68 18.59 15.41 -17.25
N ALA A 69 17.81 16.06 -18.12
CA ALA A 69 18.12 16.05 -19.54
C ALA A 69 19.45 16.79 -19.71
N ALA A 70 20.44 16.02 -20.12
CA ALA A 70 21.83 16.38 -20.22
C ALA A 70 22.08 17.65 -21.05
N THR A 71 23.15 18.32 -20.68
CA THR A 71 23.89 19.32 -21.45
C THR A 71 24.22 18.83 -22.87
N ASP A 72 24.37 19.80 -23.79
CA ASP A 72 25.13 19.78 -25.06
C ASP A 72 24.31 19.67 -26.37
N HIS A 73 24.12 20.80 -27.09
CA HIS A 73 25.01 21.25 -28.18
C HIS A 73 24.71 22.71 -28.58
#